data_AF-A0A553F667-F1
#
_entry.id   AF-A0A553F667-F1
#
_cell.length_a   1.000
_cell.length_b   1.000
_cell.length_c   1.000
_cell.angle_alpha   90.00
_cell.angle_beta   90.00
_cell.angle_gamma   90.00
#
_symmetry.space_group_name_H-M   'P 1'
#
loop_
_entity.id
_entity.type
_entity.pdbx_description
1 polymer ?
#
loop_
_entity_poly.entity_id
_entity_poly.type
_entity_poly.pdbx_seq_one_letter_code
_entity_poly.pdbx_strand_id
1 'polypeptide(L)'
;MFKHLNIIIISCLLISCTGETSKESNIKWQDVAFIDIKLIDQLARNYAILQMPELDGTEIKLVQVNAMYQPKVNKPDLSVTFLHENSLKEFEQNKTLKNLEANYQTTSVMEFVKVHFDESGEPIELSIQEVLLQGGEKEFRDTYDSF
;
A
#
# COMPACT_ATOMS: atom_id res chain seq x y z
N MET A 1 10.46 -12.02 81.18
CA MET A 1 10.79 -12.98 80.10
C MET A 1 9.55 -13.17 79.24
N PHE A 2 9.25 -12.20 78.38
CA PHE A 2 8.07 -12.26 77.49
C PHE A 2 8.50 -12.78 76.12
N LYS A 3 7.90 -13.91 75.76
CA LYS A 3 8.10 -14.65 74.52
C LYS A 3 7.44 -13.91 73.35
N HIS A 4 8.11 -14.04 72.21
CA HIS A 4 7.82 -13.48 70.89
C HIS A 4 6.35 -13.54 70.46
N LEU A 5 5.86 -12.46 69.85
CA LEU A 5 4.78 -12.51 68.88
C LEU A 5 5.24 -11.77 67.61
N ASN A 6 5.27 -12.54 66.53
CA ASN A 6 5.87 -12.24 65.25
C ASN A 6 5.20 -11.03 64.57
N ILE A 7 5.98 -9.98 64.31
CA ILE A 7 5.58 -8.92 63.39
C ILE A 7 5.77 -9.47 61.97
N ILE A 8 4.65 -9.71 61.31
CA ILE A 8 4.53 -10.03 59.89
C ILE A 8 5.04 -8.81 59.11
N ILE A 9 6.26 -8.89 58.58
CA ILE A 9 6.75 -7.95 57.57
C ILE A 9 6.13 -8.39 56.24
N ILE A 10 5.01 -7.77 55.89
CA ILE A 10 4.46 -7.80 54.53
C ILE A 10 5.53 -7.15 53.64
N SER A 11 6.30 -7.98 52.96
CA SER A 11 7.20 -7.56 51.89
C SER A 11 6.32 -7.01 50.76
N CYS A 12 6.19 -5.68 50.71
CA CYS A 12 5.57 -5.00 49.58
C CYS A 12 6.34 -5.38 48.32
N LEU A 13 5.63 -6.08 47.42
CA LEU A 13 5.98 -6.26 46.02
C LEU A 13 6.48 -4.92 45.44
N LEU A 14 7.78 -4.79 45.28
CA LEU A 14 8.36 -3.94 44.25
C LEU A 14 8.53 -4.84 43.03
N ILE A 15 7.41 -5.14 42.37
CA ILE A 15 7.46 -5.47 40.95
C ILE A 15 8.05 -4.22 40.31
N SER A 16 9.34 -4.31 39.97
CA SER A 16 9.94 -3.40 39.02
C SER A 16 9.21 -3.65 37.71
N CYS A 17 8.13 -2.91 37.47
CA CYS A 17 7.64 -2.68 36.13
C CYS A 17 8.73 -1.87 35.44
N THR A 18 9.73 -2.57 34.89
CA THR A 18 10.45 -2.08 33.74
C THR A 18 9.41 -2.04 32.64
N GLY A 19 8.65 -0.95 32.59
CA GLY A 19 7.96 -0.59 31.37
C GLY A 19 9.07 -0.54 30.33
N GLU A 20 9.09 -1.51 29.42
CA GLU A 20 9.77 -1.34 28.16
C GLU A 20 9.19 -0.04 27.61
N THR A 21 9.95 1.04 27.71
CA THR A 21 9.67 2.23 26.95
C THR A 21 9.72 1.70 25.53
N SER A 22 8.56 1.48 24.90
CA SER A 22 8.48 1.17 23.48
C SER A 22 9.25 2.29 22.84
N LYS A 23 10.50 2.00 22.47
CA LYS A 23 11.43 2.97 21.93
C LYS A 23 10.67 3.51 20.75
N GLU A 24 10.22 4.76 20.84
CA GLU A 24 9.51 5.43 19.75
C GLU A 24 10.49 5.34 18.58
N SER A 25 10.23 4.37 17.70
CA SER A 25 10.93 4.19 16.46
C SER A 25 10.50 5.40 15.65
N ASN A 26 11.24 6.49 15.81
CA ASN A 26 11.19 7.61 14.91
C ASN A 26 11.64 7.10 13.55
N ILE A 27 10.69 6.56 12.78
CA ILE A 27 10.91 6.13 11.41
C ILE A 27 11.02 7.40 10.61
N LYS A 28 12.25 7.82 10.41
CA LYS A 28 12.61 8.85 9.46
C LYS A 28 12.74 8.15 8.13
N TRP A 29 11.75 8.31 7.27
CA TRP A 29 12.08 8.31 5.85
C TRP A 29 13.10 9.44 5.66
N GLN A 30 14.17 9.18 4.93
CA GLN A 30 14.99 10.29 4.46
C GLN A 30 14.03 11.16 3.60
N ASP A 31 13.63 12.31 4.13
CA ASP A 31 12.86 13.37 3.47
C ASP A 31 11.30 13.36 3.53
N VAL A 32 10.61 12.40 4.16
CA VAL A 32 9.12 12.39 4.25
C VAL A 32 8.54 13.25 5.38
N ALA A 33 9.15 14.41 5.65
CA ALA A 33 8.34 15.51 6.17
C ALA A 33 7.37 16.01 5.08
N PHE A 34 7.71 15.78 3.80
CA PHE A 34 6.93 16.19 2.63
C PHE A 34 7.06 15.14 1.52
N ILE A 35 5.94 14.81 0.87
CA ILE A 35 5.93 13.97 -0.34
C ILE A 35 5.82 14.91 -1.54
N ASP A 36 6.86 14.96 -2.38
CA ASP A 36 6.77 15.62 -3.68
C ASP A 36 6.03 14.71 -4.66
N ILE A 37 4.74 14.99 -4.83
CA ILE A 37 3.83 14.21 -5.68
C ILE A 37 4.36 14.16 -7.13
N LYS A 38 4.94 15.23 -7.66
CA LYS A 38 5.42 15.26 -9.05
C LYS A 38 6.64 14.37 -9.23
N LEU A 39 7.58 14.45 -8.29
CA LEU A 39 8.77 13.61 -8.31
C LEU A 39 8.40 12.12 -8.19
N ILE A 40 7.55 11.78 -7.23
CA ILE A 40 7.11 10.40 -6.98
C ILE A 40 6.29 9.85 -8.15
N ASP A 41 5.41 10.66 -8.75
CA ASP A 41 4.69 10.31 -9.97
C ASP A 41 5.67 10.00 -11.12
N GLN A 42 6.67 10.84 -11.35
CA GLN A 42 7.67 10.64 -12.39
C GLN A 42 8.51 9.37 -12.17
N LEU A 43 8.98 9.13 -10.94
CA LEU A 43 9.75 7.93 -10.59
C LEU A 43 8.93 6.66 -10.81
N ALA A 44 7.68 6.66 -10.36
CA ALA A 44 6.78 5.53 -10.53
C ALA A 44 6.44 5.27 -12.00
N ARG A 45 6.22 6.31 -12.83
CA ARG A 45 6.00 6.16 -14.28
C ARG A 45 7.19 5.53 -14.98
N ASN A 46 8.39 6.04 -14.71
CA ASN A 46 9.62 5.52 -15.31
C ASN A 46 9.84 4.06 -14.93
N TYR A 47 9.61 3.72 -13.66
CA TYR A 47 9.69 2.34 -13.20
C TYR A 47 8.62 1.44 -13.84
N ALA A 48 7.38 1.93 -13.96
CA ALA A 48 6.31 1.20 -14.62
C ALA A 48 6.62 0.90 -16.08
N ILE A 49 7.12 1.88 -16.85
CA ILE A 49 7.52 1.68 -18.25
C ILE A 49 8.70 0.69 -18.36
N LEU A 50 9.65 0.75 -17.41
CA LEU A 50 10.76 -0.20 -17.38
C LEU A 50 10.28 -1.65 -17.18
N GLN A 51 9.27 -1.87 -16.33
CA GLN A 51 8.72 -3.19 -16.03
C GLN A 51 7.64 -3.65 -17.02
N MET A 52 6.93 -2.70 -17.63
CA MET A 52 5.86 -2.90 -18.62
C MET A 52 6.15 -2.02 -19.84
N PRO A 53 7.06 -2.44 -20.75
CA PRO A 53 7.47 -1.63 -21.90
C PRO A 53 6.33 -1.25 -22.84
N GLU A 54 5.22 -1.99 -22.83
CA GLU A 54 3.99 -1.66 -23.56
C GLU A 54 3.34 -0.34 -23.12
N LEU A 55 3.74 0.20 -21.97
CA LEU A 55 3.29 1.51 -21.49
C LEU A 55 4.09 2.68 -22.10
N ASP A 56 5.19 2.40 -22.83
CA ASP A 56 5.93 3.46 -23.50
C ASP A 56 5.05 4.13 -24.58
N GLY A 57 4.98 5.47 -24.53
CA GLY A 57 4.09 6.26 -25.38
C GLY A 57 2.58 6.15 -25.09
N THR A 58 2.17 5.37 -24.09
CA THR A 58 0.77 5.26 -23.64
C THR A 58 0.42 6.38 -22.67
N GLU A 59 -0.79 6.93 -22.75
CA GLU A 59 -1.29 7.88 -21.75
C GLU A 59 -1.57 7.18 -20.42
N ILE A 60 -0.86 7.62 -19.37
CA ILE A 60 -1.00 7.13 -17.99
C ILE A 60 -1.52 8.26 -17.11
N LYS A 61 -2.56 7.99 -16.32
CA LYS A 61 -3.21 8.91 -15.39
C LYS A 61 -2.90 8.52 -13.95
N LEU A 62 -2.52 9.51 -13.16
CA LEU A 62 -2.28 9.33 -11.72
C LEU A 62 -3.63 9.20 -11.01
N VAL A 63 -3.89 8.03 -10.42
CA VAL A 63 -5.12 7.77 -9.67
C VAL A 63 -4.94 8.17 -8.21
N GLN A 64 -3.83 7.74 -7.61
CA GLN A 64 -3.60 7.95 -6.18
C GLN A 64 -2.12 7.87 -5.83
N VAL A 65 -1.69 8.74 -4.92
CA VAL A 65 -0.48 8.55 -4.11
C VAL A 65 -0.93 8.17 -2.70
N ASN A 66 -0.43 7.06 -2.19
CA ASN A 66 -0.82 6.53 -0.90
C ASN A 66 0.41 6.39 -0.01
N ALA A 67 0.40 7.07 1.13
CA ALA A 67 1.43 6.99 2.14
C ALA A 67 0.79 6.57 3.46
N MET A 68 1.18 5.42 3.98
CA MET A 68 0.65 4.90 5.23
C MET A 68 1.77 4.39 6.13
N TYR A 69 1.47 4.33 7.42
CA TYR A 69 2.31 3.64 8.38
C TYR A 69 1.58 2.39 8.86
N GLN A 70 2.24 1.23 8.82
CA GLN A 70 1.69 -0.02 9.33
C GLN A 70 2.28 -0.34 10.72
N PRO A 71 1.56 -0.03 11.83
CA PRO A 71 2.15 -0.13 13.17
C PRO A 71 2.53 -1.56 13.56
N LYS A 72 1.79 -2.56 13.04
CA LYS A 72 2.01 -3.98 13.36
C LYS A 72 3.34 -4.52 12.82
N VAL A 73 3.82 -3.98 11.71
CA VAL A 73 5.07 -4.39 11.07
C VAL A 73 6.16 -3.33 11.20
N ASN A 74 5.87 -2.20 11.85
CA ASN A 74 6.77 -1.06 12.04
C ASN A 74 7.44 -0.65 10.73
N LYS A 75 6.66 -0.62 9.64
CA LYS A 75 7.12 -0.27 8.31
C LYS A 75 6.19 0.77 7.71
N PRO A 76 6.76 1.82 7.13
CA PRO A 76 5.96 2.74 6.36
C PRO A 76 5.84 2.21 4.92
N ASP A 77 4.78 2.61 4.23
CA ASP A 77 4.41 2.12 2.91
C ASP A 77 4.04 3.33 2.05
N LEU A 78 4.74 3.48 0.92
CA LEU A 78 4.44 4.48 -0.10
C LEU A 78 4.18 3.74 -1.40
N SER A 79 3.06 4.09 -2.03
CA SER A 79 2.72 3.55 -3.33
C SER A 79 2.01 4.57 -4.20
N VAL A 80 2.19 4.40 -5.50
CA VAL A 80 1.53 5.20 -6.53
C VAL A 80 0.72 4.26 -7.41
N THR A 81 -0.55 4.60 -7.59
CA THR A 81 -1.47 3.85 -8.46
C THR A 81 -1.77 4.65 -9.71
N PHE A 82 -1.71 3.98 -10.85
CA PHE A 82 -1.99 4.50 -12.16
C PHE A 82 -3.12 3.75 -12.87
N LEU A 83 -3.76 4.46 -13.77
CA LEU A 83 -4.63 3.92 -14.80
C LEU A 83 -4.09 4.32 -16.17
N HIS A 84 -4.17 3.47 -17.18
CA HIS A 84 -3.67 3.77 -18.52
C HIS A 84 -4.75 3.51 -19.58
N GLU A 85 -4.60 4.06 -20.78
CA GLU A 85 -5.63 3.99 -21.82
C GLU A 85 -6.00 2.54 -22.19
N ASN A 86 -5.02 1.64 -22.07
CA ASN A 86 -5.13 0.21 -22.37
C ASN A 86 -5.58 -0.63 -21.15
N SER A 87 -6.06 -0.01 -20.07
CA SER A 87 -6.41 -0.69 -18.81
C SER A 87 -7.71 -1.50 -18.91
N LEU A 88 -8.58 -1.21 -19.87
CA LEU A 88 -9.74 -2.05 -20.16
C LEU A 88 -9.29 -3.35 -20.81
N LYS A 89 -9.56 -4.48 -20.16
CA LYS A 89 -9.26 -5.83 -20.66
C LYS A 89 -10.52 -6.69 -20.69
N GLU A 90 -10.53 -7.69 -21.55
CA GLU A 90 -11.49 -8.79 -21.46
C GLU A 90 -11.26 -9.56 -20.15
N PHE A 91 -12.32 -10.10 -19.55
CA PHE A 91 -12.24 -10.81 -18.27
C PHE A 91 -11.20 -11.95 -18.32
N GLU A 92 -11.09 -12.66 -19.42
CA GLU A 92 -10.20 -13.80 -19.68
C GLU A 92 -8.72 -13.40 -19.67
N GLN A 93 -8.43 -12.11 -19.85
CA GLN A 93 -7.09 -11.55 -19.82
C GLN A 93 -6.65 -11.13 -18.41
N ASN A 94 -7.51 -11.31 -17.39
CA ASN A 94 -7.18 -10.95 -16.02
C ASN A 94 -5.97 -11.71 -15.48
N LYS A 95 -5.16 -11.02 -14.67
CA LYS A 95 -3.95 -11.54 -14.04
C LYS A 95 -4.21 -11.95 -12.58
N THR A 96 -5.16 -11.30 -11.91
CA THR A 96 -5.34 -11.35 -10.45
C THR A 96 -6.68 -11.97 -10.01
N LEU A 97 -7.66 -12.07 -10.90
CA LEU A 97 -9.03 -12.49 -10.60
C LEU A 97 -9.36 -13.94 -11.01
N LYS A 98 -8.35 -14.77 -11.30
CA LYS A 98 -8.46 -16.11 -11.92
C LYS A 98 -9.39 -17.11 -11.21
N ASN A 99 -9.71 -16.90 -9.94
CA ASN A 99 -10.56 -17.78 -9.13
C ASN A 99 -12.00 -17.28 -8.97
N LEU A 100 -12.36 -16.15 -9.58
CA LEU A 100 -13.75 -15.71 -9.62
C LEU A 100 -14.44 -16.46 -10.76
N GLU A 101 -15.50 -17.19 -10.43
CA GLU A 101 -16.42 -17.67 -11.46
C GLU A 101 -16.96 -16.44 -12.19
N ALA A 102 -16.76 -16.39 -13.51
CA ALA A 102 -17.34 -15.37 -14.34
C ALA A 102 -18.86 -15.43 -14.15
N ASN A 103 -19.42 -14.51 -13.36
CA ASN A 103 -20.85 -14.27 -13.43
C ASN A 103 -21.11 -13.82 -14.86
N TYR A 104 -22.05 -14.49 -15.56
CA TYR A 104 -22.37 -14.34 -16.98
C TYR A 104 -22.66 -12.89 -17.46
N GLN A 105 -22.66 -11.91 -16.57
CA GLN A 105 -22.90 -10.50 -16.85
C GLN A 105 -21.63 -9.64 -16.93
N THR A 106 -20.49 -10.11 -16.40
CA THR A 106 -19.25 -9.32 -16.39
C THR A 106 -18.24 -9.89 -17.39
N THR A 107 -17.99 -9.14 -18.46
CA THR A 107 -17.05 -9.54 -19.53
C THR A 107 -15.74 -8.75 -19.50
N SER A 108 -15.63 -7.73 -18.66
CA SER A 108 -14.49 -6.81 -18.71
C SER A 108 -13.93 -6.48 -17.33
N VAL A 109 -12.64 -6.17 -17.30
CA VAL A 109 -11.91 -5.72 -16.11
C VAL A 109 -11.15 -4.44 -16.40
N MET A 110 -10.93 -3.65 -15.36
CA MET A 110 -10.06 -2.48 -15.36
C MET A 110 -8.78 -2.79 -14.60
N GLU A 111 -7.65 -2.70 -15.28
CA GLU A 111 -6.31 -2.92 -14.73
C GLU A 111 -5.71 -1.63 -14.19
N PHE A 112 -5.37 -1.60 -12.90
CA PHE A 112 -4.55 -0.56 -12.28
C PHE A 112 -3.13 -1.06 -12.07
N VAL A 113 -2.16 -0.19 -12.36
CA VAL A 113 -0.74 -0.45 -12.13
C VAL A 113 -0.32 0.27 -10.86
N LYS A 114 0.24 -0.47 -9.90
CA LYS A 114 0.66 0.08 -8.60
C LYS A 114 2.15 -0.13 -8.39
N VAL A 115 2.88 0.95 -8.20
CA VAL A 115 4.32 0.95 -7.90
C VAL A 115 4.52 1.22 -6.41
N HIS A 116 5.28 0.37 -5.75
CA HIS A 116 5.64 0.51 -4.33
C HIS A 116 7.06 1.01 -4.18
N PHE A 117 7.28 1.77 -3.11
CA PHE A 117 8.55 2.42 -2.81
C PHE A 117 9.11 1.90 -1.49
N ASP A 118 10.43 1.86 -1.39
CA ASP A 118 11.10 1.61 -0.12
C ASP A 118 11.24 2.90 0.74
N GLU A 119 11.83 2.76 1.92
CA GLU A 119 12.04 3.85 2.87
C GLU A 119 13.02 4.94 2.38
N SER A 120 13.77 4.66 1.30
CA SER A 120 14.66 5.61 0.63
C SER A 120 13.96 6.40 -0.48
N GLY A 121 12.71 6.06 -0.80
CA GLY A 121 11.96 6.70 -1.88
C GLY A 121 12.28 6.14 -3.26
N GLU A 122 12.90 4.97 -3.34
CA GLU A 122 13.17 4.27 -4.60
C GLU A 122 12.06 3.27 -4.91
N PRO A 123 11.60 3.15 -6.18
CA PRO A 123 10.59 2.19 -6.57
C PRO A 123 11.18 0.76 -6.58
N ILE A 124 10.50 -0.16 -5.88
CA ILE A 124 11.00 -1.51 -5.63
C ILE A 124 10.13 -2.64 -6.19
N GLU A 125 8.84 -2.39 -6.38
CA GLU A 125 7.89 -3.42 -6.81
C GLU A 125 6.79 -2.82 -7.67
N LEU A 126 6.44 -3.52 -8.75
CA LEU A 126 5.22 -3.28 -9.51
C LEU A 126 4.22 -4.39 -9.24
N SER A 127 2.99 -3.99 -8.94
CA SER A 127 1.86 -4.88 -8.74
C SER A 127 0.68 -4.43 -9.60
N ILE A 128 -0.18 -5.38 -9.92
CA ILE A 128 -1.39 -5.14 -10.71
C ILE A 128 -2.59 -5.36 -9.81
N GLN A 129 -3.57 -4.48 -9.92
CA GLN A 129 -4.86 -4.61 -9.26
C GLN A 129 -5.96 -4.52 -10.31
N GLU A 130 -6.85 -5.50 -10.38
CA GLU A 130 -7.95 -5.51 -11.34
C GLU A 130 -9.29 -5.39 -10.64
N VAL A 131 -10.21 -4.66 -11.27
CA VAL A 131 -11.59 -4.48 -10.81
C VAL A 131 -12.55 -4.91 -11.92
N LEU A 132 -13.58 -5.66 -11.55
CA LEU A 132 -14.67 -6.05 -12.45
C LEU A 132 -15.47 -4.82 -12.90
N LEU A 133 -15.71 -4.69 -14.20
CA LEU A 133 -16.55 -3.63 -14.78
C LEU A 133 -17.89 -4.20 -15.23
N GLN A 134 -18.97 -3.81 -14.58
CA GLN A 134 -20.31 -4.23 -14.98
C GLN A 134 -20.82 -3.43 -16.19
N GLY A 135 -20.44 -2.14 -16.28
CA GLY A 135 -20.79 -1.25 -17.38
C GLY A 135 -19.82 -1.28 -18.56
N GLY A 136 -18.83 -2.19 -18.55
CA GLY A 136 -17.87 -2.40 -19.64
C GLY A 136 -17.13 -1.13 -20.03
N GLU A 137 -17.02 -0.88 -21.33
CA GLU A 137 -16.29 0.28 -21.88
C GLU A 137 -16.81 1.62 -21.35
N LYS A 138 -18.14 1.78 -21.19
CA LYS A 138 -18.70 3.05 -20.71
C LYS A 138 -18.21 3.37 -19.30
N GLU A 139 -18.29 2.41 -18.39
CA GLU A 139 -17.82 2.57 -17.01
C GLU A 139 -16.31 2.83 -16.96
N PHE A 140 -15.55 2.15 -17.81
CA PHE A 140 -14.13 2.41 -17.97
C PHE A 140 -13.86 3.86 -18.40
N ARG A 141 -14.52 4.35 -19.46
CA ARG A 141 -14.31 5.72 -19.97
C ARG A 141 -14.71 6.77 -18.95
N ASP A 142 -15.87 6.60 -18.31
CA ASP A 142 -16.33 7.50 -17.24
C ASP A 142 -15.29 7.59 -16.11
N THR A 143 -14.67 6.46 -15.75
CA THR A 143 -13.62 6.41 -14.73
C THR A 143 -12.31 7.02 -15.23
N TYR A 144 -11.86 6.63 -16.43
CA TYR A 144 -10.61 7.09 -17.03
C TYR A 144 -10.59 8.60 -17.23
N ASP A 145 -11.71 9.19 -17.68
CA ASP A 145 -11.84 10.62 -17.93
C ASP A 145 -12.01 11.46 -16.66
N SER A 146 -12.24 10.81 -15.50
CA SER A 146 -12.36 11.50 -14.21
C SER A 146 -11.01 11.86 -13.56
N PHE A 147 -9.91 11.29 -14.07
CA PHE A 147 -8.53 11.59 -13.66
C PHE A 147 -7.83 12.45 -14.71
#